data_AF-A0A843GXC7-F1
#
_entry.id   AF-A0A843GXC7-F1
#
_cell.length_a   1.000
_cell.length_b   1.000
_cell.length_c   1.000
_cell.angle_alpha   90.00
_cell.angle_beta   90.00
_cell.angle_gamma   90.00
#
_symmetry.space_group_name_H-M   'P 1'
#
loop_
_entity.id
_entity.type
_entity.pdbx_description
1 polymer ?
#
loop_
_entity_poly.entity_id
_entity_poly.type
_entity_poly.pdbx_seq_one_letter_code
_entity_poly.pdbx_strand_id
1 'polypeptide(L)'
;MELNGMKQSEILSAFIKLAESVKKEYESALDFVNEKDKELQDITHTAELNALTQNEKAKLMTELQKNRRDRRYWKNRVDEYQPFYTFQTESKEFKALLEQLKQILGKVRKAESYLENRAYKPKAKKNQQQ
;
A
#
# COMPACT_ATOMS: atom_id res chain seq x y z
N MET A 1 16.48 11.58 12.57
CA MET A 1 16.27 10.54 11.55
C MET A 1 16.04 11.27 10.25
N GLU A 2 17.11 11.57 9.52
CA GLU A 2 17.00 12.24 8.21
C GLU A 2 16.49 11.18 7.23
N LEU A 3 15.26 11.34 6.77
CA LEU A 3 14.73 10.57 5.65
C LEU A 3 15.47 11.06 4.40
N ASN A 4 16.63 10.44 4.15
CA ASN A 4 17.60 10.79 3.12
C ASN A 4 16.94 11.19 1.78
N GLY A 5 17.14 12.45 1.38
CA GLY A 5 16.87 12.96 0.04
C GLY A 5 15.41 13.19 -0.36
N MET A 6 14.43 12.69 0.39
CA MET A 6 13.00 12.88 0.07
C MET A 6 12.47 14.18 0.64
N LYS A 7 11.66 14.89 -0.15
CA LYS A 7 10.94 16.07 0.34
C LYS A 7 9.89 15.64 1.37
N GLN A 8 9.61 16.52 2.33
CA GLN A 8 8.60 16.28 3.35
C GLN A 8 7.22 16.02 2.72
N SER A 9 6.90 16.70 1.61
CA SER A 9 5.67 16.46 0.85
C SER A 9 5.60 15.07 0.21
N GLU A 10 6.73 14.48 -0.16
CA GLU A 10 6.78 13.13 -0.76
C GLU A 10 6.49 12.07 0.29
N ILE A 11 7.12 12.18 1.46
CA ILE A 11 6.89 11.27 2.59
C ILE A 11 5.42 11.32 3.03
N LEU A 12 4.89 12.54 3.22
CA LEU A 12 3.50 12.72 3.62
C LEU A 12 2.53 12.23 2.53
N SER A 13 2.84 12.46 1.26
CA SER A 13 2.05 11.91 0.15
C SER A 13 2.08 10.39 0.10
N ALA A 14 3.22 9.76 0.38
CA ALA A 14 3.35 8.30 0.41
C ALA A 14 2.51 7.70 1.55
N PHE A 15 2.55 8.32 2.74
CA PHE A 15 1.71 7.90 3.86
C PHE A 15 0.21 8.02 3.55
N ILE A 16 -0.23 9.15 2.99
CA ILE A 16 -1.65 9.35 2.63
C ILE A 16 -2.08 8.31 1.60
N LYS A 17 -1.26 8.05 0.56
CA LYS A 17 -1.55 7.02 -0.44
C LYS A 17 -1.66 5.63 0.17
N LEU A 18 -0.75 5.28 1.09
CA LEU A 18 -0.80 4.03 1.82
C LEU A 18 -2.13 3.92 2.60
N ALA A 19 -2.46 4.93 3.39
CA ALA A 19 -3.69 4.98 4.19
C ALA A 19 -4.97 4.86 3.36
N GLU A 20 -4.98 5.40 2.14
CA GLU A 20 -6.10 5.27 1.19
C GLU A 20 -6.14 3.89 0.53
N SER A 21 -5.00 3.25 0.30
CA SER A 21 -4.93 1.95 -0.36
C SER A 21 -5.24 0.78 0.58
N VAL A 22 -5.01 0.91 1.90
CA VAL A 22 -5.16 -0.19 2.89
C VAL A 22 -6.44 -0.99 2.69
N LYS A 23 -7.60 -0.31 2.62
CA LYS A 23 -8.90 -0.97 2.49
C LYS A 23 -8.93 -1.88 1.26
N LYS A 24 -8.56 -1.34 0.10
CA LYS A 24 -8.58 -2.06 -1.16
C LYS A 24 -7.58 -3.23 -1.15
N GLU A 25 -6.36 -2.98 -0.69
CA GLU A 25 -5.30 -4.00 -0.65
C GLU A 25 -5.66 -5.15 0.30
N TYR A 26 -6.23 -4.84 1.47
CA TYR A 26 -6.70 -5.83 2.42
C TYR A 26 -7.83 -6.69 1.85
N GLU A 27 -8.87 -6.06 1.31
CA GLU A 27 -10.02 -6.76 0.71
C GLU A 27 -9.59 -7.63 -0.47
N SER A 28 -8.74 -7.10 -1.36
CA SER A 28 -8.21 -7.85 -2.51
C SER A 28 -7.35 -9.04 -2.07
N ALA A 29 -6.48 -8.85 -1.08
CA ALA A 29 -5.65 -9.95 -0.58
C ALA A 29 -6.50 -11.05 0.07
N LEU A 30 -7.58 -10.68 0.77
CA LEU A 30 -8.53 -11.65 1.34
C LEU A 30 -9.23 -12.45 0.24
N ASP A 31 -9.69 -11.78 -0.82
CA ASP A 31 -10.31 -12.43 -1.97
C ASP A 31 -9.36 -13.42 -2.65
N PHE A 32 -8.09 -13.05 -2.85
CA PHE A 32 -7.09 -13.97 -3.41
C PHE A 32 -6.80 -15.17 -2.50
N VAL A 33 -6.78 -15.00 -1.17
CA VAL A 33 -6.66 -16.14 -0.25
C VAL A 33 -7.84 -17.11 -0.45
N ASN A 34 -9.06 -16.57 -0.52
CA ASN A 34 -10.27 -17.37 -0.72
C ASN A 34 -10.27 -18.08 -2.09
N GLU A 35 -9.80 -17.39 -3.14
CA GLU A 35 -9.64 -17.98 -4.48
C GLU A 35 -8.63 -19.14 -4.44
N LYS A 36 -7.47 -18.95 -3.80
CA LYS A 36 -6.48 -20.02 -3.67
C LYS A 36 -6.96 -21.19 -2.84
N ASP A 37 -7.83 -20.97 -1.86
CA ASP A 37 -8.46 -22.04 -1.09
C ASP A 37 -9.47 -22.84 -1.94
N LYS A 38 -10.19 -22.20 -2.86
CA LYS A 38 -11.06 -22.90 -3.84
C LYS A 38 -10.24 -23.68 -4.87
N GLU A 39 -9.22 -23.07 -5.45
CA GLU A 39 -8.30 -23.77 -6.37
C GLU A 39 -7.66 -25.00 -5.70
N LEU A 40 -7.30 -24.90 -4.42
CA LEU A 40 -6.77 -26.03 -3.67
C LEU A 40 -7.78 -27.18 -3.60
N GLN A 41 -9.06 -26.88 -3.37
CA GLN A 41 -10.13 -27.87 -3.37
C GLN A 41 -10.21 -28.61 -4.71
N ASP A 42 -10.14 -27.89 -5.83
CA ASP A 42 -10.16 -28.47 -7.18
C ASP A 42 -8.93 -29.37 -7.44
N ILE A 43 -7.75 -28.93 -7.00
CA ILE A 43 -6.51 -29.72 -7.08
C ILE A 43 -6.66 -31.02 -6.26
N THR A 44 -7.18 -30.93 -5.03
CA THR A 44 -7.38 -32.11 -4.18
C THR A 44 -8.44 -33.05 -4.73
N HIS A 45 -9.54 -32.52 -5.23
CA HIS A 45 -10.60 -33.31 -5.86
C HIS A 45 -10.06 -34.08 -7.08
N THR A 46 -9.26 -33.42 -7.91
CA THR A 46 -8.59 -34.04 -9.05
C THR A 46 -7.63 -35.15 -8.61
N ALA A 47 -6.88 -34.95 -7.53
CA ALA A 47 -5.98 -35.95 -6.98
C ALA A 47 -6.71 -37.18 -6.42
N GLU A 48 -7.89 -36.98 -5.82
CA GLU A 48 -8.66 -38.01 -5.12
C GLU A 48 -9.57 -38.82 -6.05
N LEU A 49 -10.25 -38.17 -7.00
CA LEU A 49 -11.30 -38.80 -7.79
C LEU A 49 -10.87 -39.25 -9.18
N ASN A 50 -9.79 -38.67 -9.74
CA ASN A 50 -9.37 -38.99 -11.10
C ASN A 50 -8.26 -40.06 -11.11
N ALA A 51 -8.35 -41.00 -12.06
CA ALA A 51 -7.28 -41.95 -12.32
C ALA A 51 -6.14 -41.27 -13.10
N LEU A 52 -5.15 -40.75 -12.37
CA LEU A 52 -4.03 -40.00 -12.96
C LEU A 52 -2.82 -40.90 -13.26
N THR A 53 -2.21 -40.68 -14.41
CA THR A 53 -0.87 -41.20 -14.74
C THR A 53 0.21 -40.56 -13.87
N GLN A 54 1.41 -41.15 -13.82
CA GLN A 54 2.52 -40.60 -13.03
C GLN A 54 2.92 -39.19 -13.48
N ASN A 55 2.88 -38.91 -14.78
CA ASN A 55 3.19 -37.59 -15.32
C ASN A 55 2.14 -36.55 -14.90
N GLU A 56 0.86 -36.92 -14.90
CA GLU A 56 -0.22 -36.03 -14.44
C GLU A 56 -0.14 -35.77 -12.94
N LYS A 57 0.21 -36.79 -12.14
CA LYS A 57 0.48 -36.61 -10.70
C LYS A 57 1.63 -35.63 -10.45
N ALA A 58 2.73 -35.74 -11.21
CA ALA A 58 3.84 -34.81 -11.07
C ALA A 58 3.46 -33.36 -11.42
N LYS A 59 2.63 -33.16 -12.46
CA LYS A 59 2.08 -31.84 -12.82
C LYS A 59 1.19 -31.29 -11.72
N LEU A 60 0.25 -32.11 -11.23
CA LEU A 60 -0.69 -31.72 -10.18
C LEU A 60 0.04 -31.35 -8.88
N MET A 61 1.11 -32.07 -8.53
CA MET A 61 1.97 -31.71 -7.39
C MET A 61 2.69 -30.38 -7.58
N THR A 62 3.10 -30.06 -8.82
CA THR A 62 3.72 -28.76 -9.14
C THR A 62 2.69 -27.63 -9.01
N GLU A 63 1.46 -27.84 -9.48
CA GLU A 63 0.34 -26.91 -9.33
C GLU A 63 -0.01 -26.69 -7.86
N LEU A 64 -0.07 -27.75 -7.06
CA LEU A 64 -0.29 -27.68 -5.62
C LEU A 64 0.80 -26.83 -4.94
N GLN A 65 2.07 -27.08 -5.24
CA GLN A 65 3.17 -26.29 -4.67
C GLN A 65 3.05 -24.81 -5.02
N LYS A 66 2.72 -24.48 -6.27
CA LYS A 66 2.51 -23.10 -6.71
C LYS A 66 1.34 -22.46 -5.97
N ASN A 67 0.18 -23.12 -5.93
CA ASN A 67 -1.01 -22.64 -5.21
C ASN A 67 -0.69 -22.35 -3.74
N ARG A 68 0.03 -23.24 -3.04
CA ARG A 68 0.41 -23.04 -1.63
C ARG A 68 1.37 -21.87 -1.42
N ARG A 69 2.28 -21.61 -2.37
CA ARG A 69 3.17 -20.44 -2.34
C ARG A 69 2.39 -19.15 -2.54
N ASP A 70 1.53 -19.12 -3.56
CA ASP A 70 0.70 -17.95 -3.88
C ASP A 70 -0.26 -17.63 -2.74
N ARG A 71 -0.92 -18.64 -2.18
CA ARG A 71 -1.77 -18.50 -0.99
C ARG A 71 -1.01 -17.91 0.19
N ARG A 72 0.21 -18.37 0.45
CA ARG A 72 1.05 -17.86 1.55
C ARG A 72 1.43 -16.40 1.32
N TYR A 73 1.78 -16.04 0.09
CA TYR A 73 2.05 -14.65 -0.28
C TYR A 73 0.86 -13.74 0.03
N TRP A 74 -0.35 -14.13 -0.40
CA TRP A 74 -1.56 -13.34 -0.13
C TRP A 74 -1.93 -13.30 1.36
N LYS A 75 -1.76 -14.42 2.08
CA LYS A 75 -1.99 -14.44 3.52
C LYS A 75 -1.05 -13.52 4.28
N ASN A 76 0.23 -13.48 3.92
CA ASN A 76 1.18 -12.53 4.51
C ASN A 76 0.74 -11.09 4.28
N ARG A 77 0.23 -10.76 3.08
CA ARG A 77 -0.32 -9.42 2.78
C ARG A 77 -1.54 -9.10 3.64
N VAL A 78 -2.46 -10.04 3.81
CA VAL A 78 -3.60 -9.88 4.74
C VAL A 78 -3.08 -9.54 6.13
N ASP A 79 -2.11 -10.31 6.64
CA ASP A 79 -1.56 -10.13 7.98
C ASP A 79 -0.82 -8.78 8.14
N GLU A 80 -0.15 -8.30 7.10
CA GLU A 80 0.50 -6.97 7.07
C GLU A 80 -0.53 -5.83 7.09
N TYR A 81 -1.61 -5.93 6.31
CA TYR A 81 -2.61 -4.86 6.20
C TYR A 81 -3.68 -4.90 7.31
N GLN A 82 -3.91 -6.06 7.93
CA GLN A 82 -4.98 -6.26 8.91
C GLN A 82 -4.94 -5.25 10.07
N PRO A 83 -3.80 -4.98 10.74
CA PRO A 83 -3.77 -4.05 11.87
C PRO A 83 -4.19 -2.64 11.45
N PHE A 84 -3.74 -2.19 10.28
CA PHE A 84 -4.08 -0.86 9.78
C PHE A 84 -5.54 -0.81 9.29
N TYR A 85 -6.01 -1.86 8.62
CA TYR A 85 -7.42 -1.96 8.22
C TYR A 85 -8.36 -1.89 9.43
N THR A 86 -8.09 -2.67 10.48
CA THR A 86 -8.85 -2.67 11.73
C THR A 86 -8.85 -1.29 12.38
N PHE A 87 -7.69 -0.64 12.48
CA PHE A 87 -7.61 0.70 13.01
C PHE A 87 -8.44 1.72 12.19
N GLN A 88 -8.38 1.63 10.86
CA GLN A 88 -9.13 2.51 9.95
C GLN A 88 -10.65 2.31 10.04
N THR A 89 -11.11 1.07 10.28
CA THR A 89 -12.54 0.76 10.36
C THR A 89 -13.12 1.08 11.74
N GLU A 90 -12.35 0.90 12.82
CA GLU A 90 -12.79 1.13 14.19
C GLU A 90 -12.67 2.60 14.63
N SER A 91 -11.66 3.33 14.14
CA SER A 91 -11.48 4.75 14.48
C SER A 91 -12.46 5.64 13.71
N LYS A 92 -13.31 6.34 14.45
CA LYS A 92 -14.24 7.35 13.88
C LYS A 92 -13.49 8.61 13.43
N GLU A 93 -12.38 8.91 14.08
CA GLU A 93 -11.58 10.13 13.89
C GLU A 93 -10.58 10.00 12.75
N PHE A 94 -10.17 8.77 12.37
CA PHE A 94 -9.15 8.55 11.37
C PHE A 94 -9.46 9.20 10.02
N LYS A 95 -10.73 9.15 9.58
CA LYS A 95 -11.16 9.84 8.35
C LYS A 95 -10.94 11.35 8.42
N ALA A 96 -11.26 11.97 9.56
CA ALA A 96 -11.05 13.39 9.78
C ALA A 96 -9.55 13.74 9.83
N LEU A 97 -8.75 12.91 10.51
CA LEU A 97 -7.29 13.03 10.55
C LEU A 97 -6.68 12.95 9.14
N LEU A 98 -7.11 11.98 8.32
CA LEU A 98 -6.61 11.81 6.96
C LEU A 98 -6.90 13.04 6.09
N GLU A 99 -8.07 13.65 6.24
CA GLU A 99 -8.41 14.89 5.55
C GLU A 99 -7.55 16.08 6.02
N GLN A 100 -7.29 16.19 7.33
CA GLN A 100 -6.35 17.18 7.87
C GLN A 100 -4.94 16.98 7.31
N LEU A 101 -4.47 15.73 7.19
CA LEU A 101 -3.17 15.42 6.61
C LEU A 101 -3.08 15.83 5.13
N LYS A 102 -4.15 15.66 4.35
CA LYS A 102 -4.23 16.16 2.96
C LYS A 102 -4.10 17.68 2.89
N GLN A 103 -4.75 18.40 3.80
CA GLN A 103 -4.62 19.86 3.89
C GLN A 103 -3.20 20.29 4.27
N ILE A 104 -2.58 19.59 5.23
CA ILE A 104 -1.18 19.82 5.63
C ILE A 104 -0.25 19.57 4.44
N LEU A 105 -0.46 18.50 3.67
CA LEU A 105 0.31 18.22 2.45
C LEU A 105 0.27 19.41 1.47
N GLY A 106 -0.91 20.00 1.28
CA GLY A 106 -1.05 21.22 0.47
C GLY A 106 -0.24 22.40 1.00
N LYS A 107 -0.20 22.61 2.33
CA LYS A 107 0.60 23.67 2.97
C LYS A 107 2.09 23.41 2.83
N VAL A 108 2.54 22.16 3.01
CA VAL A 108 3.96 21.77 2.86
C VAL A 108 4.43 22.00 1.42
N ARG A 109 3.66 21.56 0.42
CA ARG A 109 3.98 21.80 -1.00
C ARG A 109 4.12 23.29 -1.34
N LYS A 110 3.25 24.13 -0.78
CA LYS A 110 3.34 25.60 -0.94
C LYS A 110 4.61 26.16 -0.32
N ALA A 111 4.97 25.70 0.88
CA ALA A 111 6.18 26.13 1.56
C ALA A 111 7.44 25.69 0.81
N GLU A 112 7.51 24.43 0.37
CA GLU A 112 8.60 23.90 -0.45
C GLU A 112 8.78 24.72 -1.74
N SER A 113 7.68 24.94 -2.49
CA SER A 113 7.72 25.76 -3.71
C SER A 113 8.15 27.20 -3.45
N TYR A 114 7.72 27.80 -2.33
CA TYR A 114 8.17 29.13 -1.95
C TYR A 114 9.66 29.17 -1.61
N LEU A 115 10.17 28.16 -0.89
CA LEU A 115 11.58 28.06 -0.51
C LEU A 115 12.49 27.84 -1.73
N GLU A 116 12.04 27.04 -2.71
CA GLU A 116 12.73 26.85 -3.98
C GLU A 116 12.80 28.14 -4.80
N ASN A 117 11.70 28.92 -4.84
CA ASN A 117 11.60 30.16 -5.60
C ASN A 117 11.97 31.41 -4.77
N ARG A 118 12.62 31.23 -3.61
CA ARG A 118 12.86 32.31 -2.66
C ARG A 118 13.91 33.28 -3.18
N ALA A 119 13.48 34.42 -3.71
CA ALA A 119 14.35 35.54 -4.04
C ALA A 119 14.37 36.59 -2.91
N TYR A 120 15.57 36.96 -2.44
CA TYR A 120 15.73 38.05 -1.47
C TYR A 120 15.42 39.40 -2.12
N LYS A 121 14.50 40.17 -1.53
CA LYS A 121 14.21 41.55 -1.91
C LYS A 121 14.78 42.50 -0.85
N PRO A 122 15.91 43.20 -1.12
CA PRO A 122 16.53 44.09 -0.15
C PRO A 122 15.59 45.26 0.19
N LYS A 123 15.34 45.48 1.48
CA LYS A 123 14.51 46.61 1.97
C LYS A 123 15.34 47.86 2.31
N ALA A 124 16.66 47.72 2.41
CA ALA A 124 17.56 48.76 2.92
C ALA A 124 17.97 49.84 1.88
N LYS A 125 17.69 49.65 0.58
CA LYS A 125 18.11 50.59 -0.49
C LYS A 125 16.93 51.06 -1.33
N LYS A 126 16.04 51.88 -0.75
CA LYS A 126 15.04 52.64 -1.52
C LYS A 126 15.38 54.13 -1.71
N ASN A 127 16.43 54.64 -1.08
CA ASN A 127 16.75 56.08 -1.07
C ASN A 127 18.14 56.40 -1.65
N GLN A 128 18.49 55.90 -2.83
CA GLN A 128 19.69 56.35 -3.55
C GLN A 128 19.42 56.43 -5.05
N GLN A 129 18.53 57.35 -5.44
CA GLN A 129 18.56 58.01 -6.75
C GLN A 129 18.29 59.49 -6.48
N GLN A 130 19.39 60.25 -6.35
CA GLN A 130 19.44 61.70 -6.57
C GLN A 130 19.99 61.90 -7.98
#